data_AF-A0A2G9ZY49-F1
#
_entry.id   AF-A0A2G9ZY49-F1
#
_cell.length_a   1.000
_cell.length_b   1.000
_cell.length_c   1.000
_cell.angle_alpha   90.00
_cell.angle_beta   90.00
_cell.angle_gamma   90.00
#
_symmetry.space_group_name_H-M   'P 1'
#
loop_
_entity.id
_entity.type
_entity.pdbx_description
1 polymer ?
#
loop_
_entity_poly.entity_id
_entity_poly.type
_entity_poly.pdbx_seq_one_letter_code
_entity_poly.pdbx_strand_id
1 'polypeptide(L)' 'MINKDCLKNEIDRMPDELVEKVYAYLTSIKKNKDPEKRIHSFKLNGAFDQMNIRENAYE' A
#
# COMPACT_ATOMS: atom_id res chain seq x y z
N MET A 1 11.57 -10.85 22.53
CA MET A 1 11.83 -10.21 21.22
C MET A 1 11.75 -11.29 20.17
N ILE A 2 10.99 -11.07 19.10
CA ILE A 2 10.93 -12.02 17.99
C ILE A 2 12.19 -11.79 17.14
N ASN A 3 13.13 -12.73 17.20
CA ASN A 3 14.36 -12.69 16.42
C ASN A 3 14.13 -13.32 15.03
N LYS A 4 14.86 -12.85 14.02
CA LYS A 4 14.75 -13.37 12.64
C LYS A 4 14.94 -14.88 12.58
N ASP A 5 15.80 -15.44 13.42
CA ASP A 5 16.09 -16.88 13.44
C ASP A 5 14.94 -17.71 14.01
N CYS A 6 14.20 -17.19 15.01
CA CYS A 6 12.98 -17.82 15.50
C CYS A 6 11.92 -17.88 14.39
N LEU A 7 11.78 -16.79 13.63
CA LEU A 7 10.81 -16.70 12.54
C LEU A 7 11.12 -17.67 11.40
N LYS A 8 12.41 -17.82 11.04
CA LYS A 8 12.84 -18.78 10.02
C LYS A 8 12.53 -20.21 10.44
N ASN A 9 12.89 -20.58 11.67
CA ASN A 9 12.60 -21.93 12.19
C ASN A 9 11.11 -22.25 12.23
N GLU A 10 10.25 -21.25 12.43
CA GLU A 10 8.81 -21.41 12.42
C GLU A 10 8.26 -21.57 10.99
N ILE A 11 8.85 -20.86 10.02
CA ILE A 11 8.53 -21.02 8.59
C ILE A 11 9.00 -22.38 8.06
N ASP A 12 10.20 -22.82 8.43
CA ASP A 12 10.77 -24.10 7.98
C ASP A 12 10.00 -25.32 8.53
N ARG A 13 9.22 -25.13 9.60
CA ARG A 13 8.35 -26.17 10.19
C ARG A 13 6.94 -26.16 9.63
N MET A 14 6.58 -25.15 8.81
CA MET A 14 5.24 -25.09 8.22
C MET A 14 5.11 -26.03 7.03
N PRO A 15 3.94 -26.67 6.85
CA PRO A 15 3.58 -27.33 5.60
C PRO A 15 3.62 -26.38 4.41
N ASP A 16 4.12 -26.84 3.27
CA ASP A 16 4.28 -26.04 2.05
C ASP A 16 2.97 -25.35 1.60
N GLU A 17 1.83 -26.01 1.79
CA GLU A 17 0.49 -25.48 1.48
C GLU A 17 0.15 -24.19 2.27
N LEU A 18 0.71 -24.04 3.47
CA LEU A 18 0.50 -22.86 4.31
C LEU A 18 1.52 -21.76 4.00
N VAL A 19 2.72 -22.12 3.57
CA VAL A 19 3.78 -21.18 3.17
C VAL A 19 3.31 -20.30 2.02
N GLU A 20 2.67 -20.89 1.01
CA GLU A 20 2.11 -20.13 -0.12
C GLU A 20 1.05 -19.12 0.31
N LYS A 21 0.15 -19.51 1.23
CA LYS A 21 -0.91 -18.62 1.75
C LYS A 21 -0.32 -17.45 2.54
N VAL A 22 0.68 -17.73 3.36
CA VAL A 22 1.41 -16.70 4.13
C VAL A 22 2.13 -15.76 3.17
N TYR A 23 2.80 -16.27 2.14
CA TYR A 23 3.47 -15.46 1.12
C TYR A 23 2.48 -14.55 0.37
N ALA A 24 1.33 -15.09 -0.06
CA ALA A 24 0.28 -14.33 -0.72
C ALA A 24 -0.26 -13.19 0.17
N TYR A 25 -0.47 -13.47 1.46
CA TYR A 25 -0.92 -12.49 2.44
C TYR A 25 0.11 -11.38 2.71
N LEU A 26 1.39 -11.75 2.87
CA LEU A 26 2.46 -10.76 3.06
C LEU A 26 2.60 -9.85 1.83
N THR A 27 2.42 -10.41 0.64
CA THR A 27 2.49 -9.67 -0.62
C THR A 27 1.30 -8.71 -0.77
N SER A 28 0.10 -9.12 -0.36
CA SER A 28 -1.09 -8.25 -0.42
C SER A 28 -0.99 -7.07 0.55
N ILE A 29 -0.48 -7.28 1.76
CA ILE A 29 -0.20 -6.19 2.72
C ILE A 29 0.76 -5.16 2.12
N LYS A 30 1.77 -5.61 1.38
CA LYS A 30 2.79 -4.73 0.79
C LYS A 30 2.21 -3.86 -0.33
N LYS A 31 1.25 -4.38 -1.12
CA LYS A 31 0.56 -3.62 -2.18
C LYS A 31 -0.35 -2.52 -1.62
N ASN A 32 -1.00 -2.76 -0.48
CA ASN A 32 -1.86 -1.76 0.18
C ASN A 32 -1.07 -0.66 0.90
N LYS A 33 0.26 -0.72 0.88
CA LYS A 33 1.15 0.21 1.57
C LYS A 33 1.75 1.28 0.67
N ASP A 34 1.47 1.30 -0.63
CA ASP A 34 1.81 2.47 -1.42
C ASP A 34 0.85 3.59 -1.01
N PRO A 35 1.30 4.60 -0.23
CA PRO A 35 0.48 5.78 -0.07
C PRO A 35 0.30 6.32 -1.49
N GLU A 36 -0.95 6.60 -1.88
CA GLU A 36 -1.23 7.39 -3.08
C GLU A 36 -0.14 8.44 -3.21
N LYS A 37 0.58 8.42 -4.34
CA LYS A 37 1.62 9.40 -4.63
C LYS A 37 0.95 10.75 -4.46
N ARG A 38 1.16 11.39 -3.31
CA ARG A 38 0.58 12.69 -3.00
C ARG A 38 1.21 13.64 -4.00
N ILE A 39 0.49 13.89 -5.09
CA ILE A 39 0.85 14.91 -6.07
C ILE A 39 0.99 16.18 -5.24
N HIS A 40 2.21 16.72 -5.22
CA HIS A 40 2.47 17.94 -4.46
C HIS A 40 1.71 19.06 -5.15
N SER A 41 0.52 19.39 -4.63
CA SER A 41 -0.22 20.56 -5.05
C SER A 41 0.24 21.75 -4.22
N PHE A 42 0.70 22.79 -4.89
CA PHE A 42 0.89 24.08 -4.26
C PHE A 42 -0.49 24.62 -3.93
N LYS A 43 -0.80 24.79 -2.64
CA LYS A 43 -2.01 25.48 -2.20
C LYS A 43 -1.79 26.97 -2.42
N LEU A 44 -2.07 27.42 -3.64
CA LEU A 44 -1.93 28.81 -4.03
C LEU A 44 -3.10 29.66 -3.50
N ASN A 45 -4.09 29.02 -2.85
CA ASN A 45 -5.35 29.62 -2.41
C ASN A 45 -6.03 30.38 -3.56
N GLY A 46 -5.87 29.84 -4.79
CA GLY A 46 -6.44 30.42 -5.99
C GLY A 46 -7.93 30.13 -6.10
N ALA A 47 -8.64 30.91 -6.91
CA ALA A 47 -10.08 30.74 -7.16
C ALA A 47 -10.45 29.34 -7.71
N PHE A 48 -9.48 28.61 -8.27
CA PHE A 48 -9.69 27.30 -8.87
C PHE A 48 -9.20 26.12 -7.99
N ASP A 49 -8.63 26.39 -6.81
CA ASP A 49 -8.08 25.33 -5.93
C ASP A 49 -9.18 24.42 -5.35
N GLN A 50 -10.41 24.92 -5.23
CA GLN A 50 -11.59 24.17 -4.75
C GLN A 50 -12.51 23.70 -5.88
N MET A 51 -12.16 23.95 -7.15
CA MET A 51 -13.03 23.68 -8.29
C MET A 51 -12.48 22.55 -9.13
N ASN A 52 -13.32 21.57 -9.45
CA ASN A 52 -12.99 20.55 -10.43
C ASN A 52 -13.11 21.14 -11.84
N ILE A 53 -12.01 21.70 -12.35
CA ILE A 53 -11.97 22.38 -13.66
C ILE A 53 -12.34 21.41 -14.79
N ARG A 54 -12.02 20.12 -14.63
CA ARG A 54 -12.30 19.09 -15.65
C ARG A 54 -13.79 18.82 -15.80
N GLU A 55 -14.52 18.78 -14.69
CA GLU A 55 -15.97 18.58 -14.68
C GLU A 55 -16.66 19.78 -15.33
N ASN A 56 -16.29 21.01 -14.96
CA ASN A 56 -16.89 22.23 -15.51
C ASN A 56 -16.58 22.53 -16.99
N ALA A 57 -15.57 21.89 -17.58
CA ALA A 57 -15.16 22.17 -18.96
C ALA A 57 -15.82 21.23 -19.99
N TYR A 58 -16.33 20.07 -19.55
CA TYR A 58 -16.81 19.01 -20.44
C TYR A 58 -18.22 18.50 -20.12
N GLU A 59 -18.79 18.88 -18.96
CA GLU A 59 -20.22 18.79 -18.66
C GLU A 59 -20.90 20.15 -18.87
#